data_AF-A0A2V4BI55-F1
#
_entry.id   AF-A0A2V4BI55-F1
#
_cell.length_a   1.000
_cell.length_b   1.000
_cell.length_c   1.000
_cell.angle_alpha   90.00
_cell.angle_beta   90.00
_cell.angle_gamma   90.00
#
_symmetry.space_group_name_H-M   'P 1'
#
loop_
_entity.id
_entity.type
_entity.pdbx_description
1 polymer ?
#
loop_
_entity_poly.entity_id
_entity_poly.type
_entity_poly.pdbx_seq_one_letter_code
_entity_poly.pdbx_strand_id
1 'polypeptide(L)'
;MSPNTRWDKYLSYTGAVWKEELSSGVMQPGIGYIIRVPEPNVLYPNGEFWNTASYVQNLSFTGKPNNGNITSSQYMDKDKYYLIGNPYPSAINADDFLYGNANNSNILGGTVYFWTHNTAIKLVNSKYAYVS
;
A
#
# COMPACT_ATOMS: atom_id res chain seq x y z
N MET A 1 0.64 4.58 14.46
CA MET A 1 1.54 3.52 13.97
C MET A 1 1.16 2.19 14.56
N SER A 2 1.40 1.09 13.85
CA SER A 2 1.18 -0.27 14.35
C SER A 2 2.02 -0.53 15.61
N PRO A 3 1.40 -0.73 16.79
CA PRO A 3 2.13 -1.16 17.97
C PRO A 3 2.77 -2.53 17.71
N ASN A 4 3.94 -2.79 18.29
CA ASN A 4 4.52 -4.14 18.35
C ASN A 4 4.90 -4.78 16.99
N THR A 5 4.80 -4.05 15.87
CA THR A 5 5.48 -4.46 14.63
C THR A 5 6.98 -4.44 14.84
N ARG A 6 7.64 -5.55 14.47
CA ARG A 6 9.09 -5.64 14.49
C ARG A 6 9.73 -4.57 13.60
N TRP A 7 10.85 -4.03 14.05
CA TRP A 7 11.53 -2.92 13.39
C TRP A 7 11.92 -3.23 11.93
N ASP A 8 12.17 -4.49 11.59
CA ASP A 8 12.54 -4.97 10.25
C ASP A 8 11.33 -5.25 9.33
N LYS A 9 10.11 -4.92 9.77
CA LYS A 9 8.85 -5.22 9.06
C LYS A 9 8.07 -3.98 8.61
N TYR A 10 8.77 -2.85 8.46
CA TYR A 10 8.32 -1.68 7.73
C TYR A 10 9.09 -1.64 6.42
N LEU A 11 8.41 -1.78 5.28
CA LEU A 11 9.08 -1.98 4.00
C LEU A 11 8.50 -1.09 2.90
N SER A 12 9.36 -0.65 2.00
CA SER A 12 9.00 -0.15 0.68
C SER A 12 9.61 -1.06 -0.41
N TYR A 13 9.22 -0.89 -1.67
CA TYR A 13 9.80 -1.66 -2.77
C TYR A 13 10.43 -0.72 -3.82
N THR A 14 11.66 -1.01 -4.22
CA THR A 14 12.49 -0.12 -5.05
C THR A 14 12.54 -0.51 -6.53
N GLY A 15 11.67 -1.40 -7.00
CA GLY A 15 11.79 -1.99 -8.33
C GLY A 15 12.53 -3.33 -8.34
N ALA A 16 13.45 -3.51 -7.39
CA ALA A 16 14.33 -4.68 -7.35
C ALA A 16 14.34 -5.38 -5.99
N VAL A 17 14.28 -4.62 -4.89
CA VAL A 17 14.41 -5.16 -3.54
C VAL A 17 13.39 -4.53 -2.60
N TRP A 18 13.00 -5.31 -1.58
CA TRP A 18 12.34 -4.75 -0.40
C TRP A 18 13.37 -3.95 0.40
N LYS A 19 13.04 -2.69 0.68
CA LYS A 19 13.86 -1.78 1.47
C LYS A 19 13.21 -1.61 2.83
N GLU A 20 13.98 -1.82 3.89
CA GLU A 20 13.57 -1.51 5.27
C GLU A 20 13.45 0.00 5.47
N GLU A 21 12.35 0.40 6.10
CA GLU A 21 12.03 1.79 6.42
C GLU A 21 12.00 1.97 7.94
N LEU A 22 12.33 3.16 8.41
CA LEU A 22 12.23 3.47 9.82
C LEU A 22 10.77 3.59 10.22
N SER A 23 10.40 3.04 11.38
CA SER A 23 9.07 3.24 11.94
C SER A 23 8.80 4.73 12.18
N SER A 24 9.78 5.52 12.63
CA SER A 24 9.62 6.97 12.81
C SER A 24 9.65 7.79 11.50
N GLY A 25 9.82 7.14 10.34
CA GLY A 25 9.91 7.81 9.05
C GLY A 25 8.61 8.47 8.61
N VAL A 26 8.72 9.61 7.92
CA VAL A 26 7.57 10.26 7.27
C VAL A 26 7.35 9.61 5.90
N MET A 27 6.18 9.01 5.70
CA MET A 27 5.82 8.42 4.41
C MET A 27 5.79 9.48 3.31
N GLN A 28 6.44 9.21 2.18
CA GLN A 28 6.53 10.14 1.06
C GLN A 28 5.41 9.89 0.04
N PRO A 29 4.82 10.94 -0.55
CA PRO A 29 3.86 10.79 -1.64
C PRO A 29 4.49 10.06 -2.83
N GLY A 30 3.74 9.13 -3.45
CA GLY A 30 4.22 8.36 -4.61
C GLY A 30 5.11 7.18 -4.26
N ILE A 31 5.30 6.89 -2.96
CA ILE A 31 5.98 5.71 -2.44
C ILE A 31 4.95 4.87 -1.70
N GLY A 32 4.88 3.58 -2.02
CA GLY A 32 4.05 2.65 -1.28
C GLY A 32 4.84 1.93 -0.19
N TYR A 33 4.16 1.69 0.92
CA TYR A 33 4.72 1.10 2.13
C TYR A 33 3.86 -0.09 2.57
N ILE A 34 4.50 -1.13 3.07
CA ILE A 34 3.83 -2.25 3.75
C ILE A 34 4.35 -2.36 5.18
N ILE A 35 3.46 -2.84 6.03
CA ILE A 35 3.77 -3.20 7.41
C ILE A 35 3.20 -4.58 7.70
N ARG A 36 3.81 -5.31 8.63
CA ARG A 36 3.21 -6.52 9.19
C ARG A 36 2.60 -6.24 10.55
N VAL A 37 1.51 -6.95 10.85
CA VAL A 37 0.99 -7.05 12.21
C VAL A 37 2.03 -7.70 13.15
N PRO A 38 1.89 -7.54 14.48
CA PRO A 38 2.70 -8.24 15.48
C PRO A 38 2.82 -9.75 15.23
N GLU A 39 3.97 -10.30 15.60
CA GLU A 39 4.25 -11.73 15.49
C GLU A 39 3.49 -12.49 16.59
N PRO A 40 2.76 -13.56 16.26
CA PRO A 40 2.05 -14.34 17.27
C PRO A 40 3.03 -15.08 18.19
N ASN A 41 2.59 -15.38 19.40
CA ASN A 41 3.35 -16.06 20.45
C ASN A 41 4.57 -15.27 20.97
N VAL A 42 4.53 -13.94 20.87
CA VAL A 42 5.54 -13.03 21.44
C VAL A 42 4.92 -12.23 22.58
N LEU A 43 5.60 -12.17 23.72
CA LEU A 43 5.25 -11.25 24.82
C LEU A 43 5.97 -9.92 24.57
N TYR A 44 5.20 -8.87 24.31
CA TYR A 44 5.74 -7.54 24.01
C TYR A 44 5.98 -6.71 25.29
N PRO A 45 6.87 -5.68 25.24
CA PRO A 45 7.19 -4.85 26.40
C PRO A 45 5.98 -4.12 27.02
N ASN A 46 4.91 -3.92 26.25
CA ASN A 46 3.65 -3.35 26.74
C ASN A 46 2.73 -4.37 27.45
N GLY A 47 3.19 -5.61 27.64
CA GLY A 47 2.43 -6.70 28.27
C GLY A 47 1.47 -7.43 27.33
N GLU A 48 1.42 -7.04 26.06
CA GLU A 48 0.53 -7.66 25.07
C GLU A 48 1.08 -9.01 24.62
N PHE A 49 0.19 -10.00 24.56
CA PHE A 49 0.47 -11.35 24.07
C PHE A 49 -0.71 -11.85 23.23
N TRP A 50 -0.43 -12.33 22.02
CA TRP A 50 -1.43 -12.85 21.10
C TRP A 50 -0.98 -14.17 20.50
N ASN A 51 -1.84 -15.19 20.50
CA ASN A 51 -1.51 -16.55 20.04
C ASN A 51 -2.48 -17.09 18.99
N THR A 52 -3.22 -16.20 18.34
CA THR A 52 -4.29 -16.53 17.41
C THR A 52 -3.89 -16.17 15.97
N ALA A 53 -4.58 -16.74 14.98
CA ALA A 53 -4.22 -16.62 13.56
C ALA A 53 -4.42 -15.21 12.97
N SER A 54 -5.27 -14.37 13.58
CA SER A 54 -5.64 -13.05 13.04
C SER A 54 -5.37 -11.97 14.07
N TYR A 55 -4.77 -10.84 13.74
CA TYR A 55 -4.60 -9.73 14.68
C TYR A 55 -5.36 -8.50 14.18
N VAL A 56 -6.28 -7.96 15.00
CA VAL A 56 -7.03 -6.76 14.66
C VAL A 56 -6.20 -5.54 15.03
N GLN A 57 -5.95 -4.68 14.04
CA GLN A 57 -5.16 -3.49 14.23
C GLN A 57 -5.90 -2.24 13.75
N ASN A 58 -6.12 -1.31 14.68
CA ASN A 58 -6.62 0.00 14.35
C ASN A 58 -5.45 0.90 13.92
N LEU A 59 -5.55 1.46 12.72
CA LEU A 59 -4.57 2.39 12.16
C LEU A 59 -5.19 3.78 12.04
N SER A 60 -4.44 4.80 12.46
CA SER A 60 -4.74 6.20 12.19
C SER A 60 -3.69 6.77 11.25
N PHE A 61 -4.16 7.46 10.21
CA PHE A 61 -3.33 8.25 9.31
C PHE A 61 -3.45 9.71 9.74
N THR A 62 -2.34 10.29 10.20
CA THR A 62 -2.31 11.65 10.74
C THR A 62 -1.49 12.56 9.82
N GLY A 63 -2.09 13.68 9.41
CA GLY A 63 -1.43 14.74 8.65
C GLY A 63 -2.31 15.26 7.51
N LYS A 64 -1.71 15.95 6.55
CA LYS A 64 -2.42 16.59 5.42
C LYS A 64 -2.45 15.63 4.22
N PRO A 65 -3.64 15.30 3.68
CA PRO A 65 -3.75 14.52 2.45
C PRO A 65 -2.97 15.13 1.28
N ASN A 66 -2.31 14.28 0.49
CA ASN A 66 -1.63 14.70 -0.72
C ASN A 66 -2.62 14.65 -1.89
N ASN A 67 -2.87 15.80 -2.51
CA ASN A 67 -3.80 15.98 -3.62
C ASN A 67 -3.08 16.53 -4.86
N GLY A 68 -3.71 16.38 -6.02
CA GLY A 68 -3.16 16.84 -7.30
C GLY A 68 -2.17 15.84 -7.89
N ASN A 69 -1.36 16.30 -8.84
CA ASN A 69 -0.36 15.45 -9.50
C ASN A 69 0.77 15.12 -8.52
N ILE A 70 0.97 13.83 -8.28
CA ILE A 70 2.07 13.31 -7.47
C ILE A 70 3.12 12.72 -8.41
N THR A 71 4.33 13.26 -8.35
CA THR A 71 5.50 12.67 -9.02
C THR A 71 6.26 11.85 -8.00
N SER A 72 6.41 10.53 -8.25
CA SER A 72 7.23 9.68 -7.39
C SER A 72 8.70 10.08 -7.47
N SER A 73 9.40 10.03 -6.33
CA SER A 73 10.85 10.22 -6.29
C SER A 73 11.62 8.96 -6.69
N GLN A 74 10.95 7.82 -6.89
CA GLN A 74 11.58 6.60 -7.39
C GLN A 74 11.94 6.73 -8.87
N TYR A 75 13.16 6.31 -9.19
CA TYR A 75 13.52 6.06 -10.57
C TYR A 75 12.85 4.77 -11.06
N MET A 76 12.07 4.88 -12.15
CA MET A 76 11.31 3.77 -12.72
C MET A 76 11.98 3.26 -13.99
N ASP A 77 12.29 1.97 -13.99
CA ASP A 77 12.81 1.22 -15.13
C ASP A 77 11.68 0.41 -15.77
N LYS A 78 11.82 0.18 -17.07
CA LYS A 78 10.94 -0.73 -17.81
C LYS A 78 11.02 -2.16 -17.23
N ASP A 79 9.90 -2.87 -17.31
CA ASP A 79 9.78 -4.30 -16.96
C ASP A 79 10.09 -4.64 -15.50
N LYS A 80 9.93 -3.67 -14.59
CA LYS A 80 10.00 -3.85 -13.13
C LYS A 80 8.67 -3.56 -12.44
N TYR A 81 8.50 -4.12 -11.25
CA TYR A 81 7.35 -3.84 -10.39
C TYR A 81 7.64 -2.69 -9.45
N TYR A 82 6.69 -1.80 -9.23
CA TYR A 82 6.86 -0.71 -8.26
C TYR A 82 5.70 -0.70 -7.28
N LEU A 83 6.02 -0.48 -6.02
CA LEU A 83 5.03 -0.26 -4.98
C LEU A 83 4.87 1.25 -4.82
N ILE A 84 3.79 1.79 -5.38
CA ILE A 84 3.43 3.20 -5.29
C ILE A 84 2.23 3.37 -4.36
N GLY A 85 2.11 4.52 -3.74
CA GLY A 85 1.02 4.80 -2.82
C GLY A 85 0.88 6.28 -2.48
N ASN A 86 -0.28 6.61 -1.91
CA ASN A 86 -0.50 7.84 -1.18
C ASN A 86 -0.63 7.45 0.29
N PRO A 87 0.08 8.10 1.22
CA PRO A 87 -0.03 7.82 2.66
C PRO A 87 -1.43 8.04 3.25
N TYR A 88 -2.39 8.49 2.44
CA TYR A 88 -3.78 8.71 2.81
C TYR A 88 -4.70 8.03 1.81
N PRO A 89 -5.90 7.58 2.24
CA PRO A 89 -6.92 7.12 1.32
C PRO A 89 -7.20 8.18 0.26
N SER A 90 -6.93 7.87 -1.00
CA SER A 90 -7.20 8.73 -2.13
C SER A 90 -7.80 7.93 -3.27
N ALA A 91 -8.89 8.43 -3.84
CA ALA A 91 -9.42 7.87 -5.07
C ALA A 91 -8.41 8.10 -6.21
N ILE A 92 -8.22 7.08 -7.05
CA ILE A 92 -7.41 7.16 -8.26
C ILE A 92 -8.32 6.96 -9.46
N ASN A 93 -8.21 7.85 -10.46
CA ASN A 93 -8.82 7.62 -11.76
C ASN A 93 -7.89 6.74 -12.60
N ALA A 94 -8.36 5.55 -12.98
CA ALA A 94 -7.56 4.58 -13.72
C ALA A 94 -7.17 5.07 -15.12
N ASP A 95 -8.08 5.75 -15.84
CA ASP A 95 -7.82 6.26 -17.18
C ASP A 95 -6.79 7.40 -17.14
N ASP A 96 -6.93 8.31 -16.18
CA ASP A 96 -5.95 9.40 -16.00
C ASP A 96 -4.58 8.84 -15.57
N PHE A 97 -4.56 7.81 -14.73
CA PHE A 97 -3.32 7.17 -14.28
C PHE A 97 -2.59 6.47 -15.44
N LEU A 98 -3.32 5.74 -16.29
CA LEU A 98 -2.74 4.99 -17.40
C LEU A 98 -2.42 5.88 -18.60
N TYR A 99 -3.31 6.80 -18.96
CA TYR A 99 -3.29 7.50 -20.25
C TYR A 99 -3.15 9.02 -20.13
N GLY A 100 -3.63 9.61 -19.03
CA GLY A 100 -3.61 11.06 -18.82
C GLY A 100 -2.21 11.66 -18.62
N ASN A 101 -1.24 10.85 -18.18
CA ASN A 101 0.15 11.26 -17.99
C ASN A 101 1.07 10.59 -19.02
N ALA A 102 1.75 11.40 -19.84
CA ALA A 102 2.69 10.92 -20.86
C ALA A 102 3.85 10.07 -20.31
N ASN A 103 4.27 10.30 -19.06
CA ASN A 103 5.30 9.48 -18.42
C ASN A 103 4.78 8.07 -18.12
N ASN A 104 3.50 7.94 -17.79
CA ASN A 104 2.87 6.66 -17.48
C ASN A 104 2.43 5.94 -18.75
N SER A 105 1.81 6.63 -19.70
CA SER A 105 1.26 6.02 -20.91
C SER A 105 2.33 5.45 -21.85
N ASN A 106 3.56 5.94 -21.77
CA ASN A 106 4.69 5.41 -22.53
C ASN A 106 5.31 4.13 -21.92
N ILE A 107 5.01 3.83 -20.65
CA ILE A 107 5.62 2.69 -19.92
C ILE A 107 4.60 1.63 -19.49
N LEU A 108 3.35 2.01 -19.25
CA LEU A 108 2.29 1.11 -18.78
C LEU A 108 1.54 0.50 -19.96
N GLY A 109 1.34 -0.82 -19.93
CA GLY A 109 0.60 -1.56 -20.98
C GLY A 109 -0.92 -1.43 -20.93
N GLY A 110 -1.48 -0.56 -20.07
CA GLY A 110 -2.91 -0.24 -20.05
C GLY A 110 -3.84 -1.22 -19.31
N THR A 111 -3.30 -2.24 -18.62
CA THR A 111 -4.13 -3.20 -17.87
C THR A 111 -4.06 -2.95 -16.36
N VAL A 112 -5.23 -2.88 -15.71
CA VAL A 112 -5.33 -2.79 -14.24
C VAL A 112 -5.86 -4.12 -13.70
N TYR A 113 -5.15 -4.68 -12.72
CA TYR A 113 -5.60 -5.84 -11.97
C TYR A 113 -6.06 -5.40 -10.60
N PHE A 114 -7.21 -5.93 -10.16
CA PHE A 114 -7.73 -5.68 -8.82
C PHE A 114 -7.72 -6.96 -8.00
N TRP A 115 -7.48 -6.80 -6.70
CA TRP A 115 -7.43 -7.92 -5.77
C TRP A 115 -8.06 -7.53 -4.44
N THR A 116 -8.71 -8.51 -3.79
CA THR A 116 -9.28 -8.38 -2.45
C THR A 116 -8.97 -9.64 -1.64
N HIS A 117 -8.87 -9.49 -0.32
CA HIS A 117 -8.66 -10.62 0.57
C HIS A 117 -9.94 -11.39 0.89
N ASN A 118 -11.02 -10.68 1.26
CA ASN A 118 -12.21 -11.28 1.87
C ASN A 118 -13.53 -10.89 1.19
N THR A 119 -13.49 -10.00 0.20
CA THR A 119 -14.71 -9.48 -0.43
C THR A 119 -14.90 -10.13 -1.78
N ALA A 120 -15.91 -10.99 -1.90
CA ALA A 120 -16.23 -11.66 -3.14
C ALA A 120 -16.56 -10.63 -4.23
N ILE A 121 -16.10 -10.91 -5.45
CA ILE A 121 -16.43 -10.14 -6.64
C ILE A 121 -17.66 -10.78 -7.28
N LYS A 122 -18.73 -10.01 -7.49
CA LYS A 122 -19.92 -10.46 -8.22
C LYS A 122 -20.29 -9.47 -9.31
N LEU A 123 -20.93 -9.98 -10.37
CA LEU A 123 -21.55 -9.14 -11.39
C LEU A 123 -22.87 -8.58 -10.83
N VAL A 124 -22.95 -7.26 -10.68
CA VAL A 124 -24.14 -6.52 -10.25
C VAL A 124 -24.48 -5.52 -11.35
N ASN A 125 -25.67 -5.65 -11.97
CA ASN A 125 -26.11 -4.77 -13.06
C ASN A 125 -25.07 -4.59 -14.18
N SER A 126 -24.48 -5.72 -14.63
CA SER A 126 -23.44 -5.76 -15.67
C SER A 126 -22.10 -5.10 -15.31
N LYS A 127 -21.85 -4.80 -14.04
CA LYS A 127 -20.55 -4.33 -13.53
C LYS A 127 -20.04 -5.26 -12.43
N TYR A 128 -18.74 -5.51 -12.40
CA TYR A 128 -18.14 -6.20 -11.26
C TYR A 128 -18.15 -5.27 -10.06
N ALA A 129 -18.75 -5.74 -8.97
CA ALA A 129 -18.82 -5.02 -7.70
C ALA A 129 -18.30 -5.91 -6.57
N TYR A 130 -17.62 -5.29 -5.63
CA TYR A 130 -17.29 -5.91 -4.35
C TYR A 130 -18.56 -5.97 -3.51
N VAL A 131 -18.99 -7.18 -3.16
CA VAL A 131 -20.18 -7.41 -2.33
C VAL A 131 -19.74 -7.88 -0.94
N SER A 132 -20.12 -7.12 0.08
CA SER A 132 -20.00 -7.47 1.49
C SER A 132 -21.26 -8.17 1.99
#